data_AF-A0A2E4G4N8-F1
#
_entry.id   AF-A0A2E4G4N8-F1
#
_cell.length_a   1.000
_cell.length_b   1.000
_cell.length_c   1.000
_cell.angle_alpha   90.00
_cell.angle_beta   90.00
_cell.angle_gamma   90.00
#
_symmetry.space_group_name_H-M   'P 1'
#
loop_
_entity.id
_entity.type
_entity.pdbx_description
1 polymer ?
#
loop_
_entity_poly.entity_id
_entity_poly.type
_entity_poly.pdbx_seq_one_letter_code
_entity_poly.pdbx_strand_id
1 'polypeptide(L)'
;MQAINARHSLLMMLLFNCTALAQGSPPPGYTDNVDEQMAKMQVQVRYGGFLEKLSVSDSRRTQIASLITGVFVQRNAASRDISAGRATAVTMEEMTSTKYLRQRLIGVLNSEEISEFDEFELNYQQVQLRNNFNSQLSLTAPDLSEANREVVLTILMKHMGAGQTKVSSSGGGAVDESQRQLQALMNARREIIPQLSQEQMQETEKFLSRIQSGLMTSQSMNETTN
;
A
#
# COMPACT_ATOMS: atom_id res chain seq x y z
N MET A 1 24.47 14.91 -1.00
CA MET A 1 23.04 15.31 -0.96
C MET A 1 22.20 14.38 -1.85
N GLN A 2 22.17 13.08 -1.53
CA GLN A 2 21.35 12.06 -2.23
C GLN A 2 21.14 10.89 -1.27
N ALA A 3 20.06 10.87 -0.49
CA ALA A 3 19.75 9.76 0.42
C ALA A 3 18.28 9.79 0.92
N ILE A 4 17.30 9.62 0.03
CA ILE A 4 15.88 9.38 0.43
C ILE A 4 15.19 8.26 -0.41
N ASN A 5 15.85 7.72 -1.45
CA ASN A 5 15.15 6.94 -2.49
C ASN A 5 14.93 5.44 -2.21
N ALA A 6 15.26 4.95 -1.03
CA ALA A 6 15.33 3.50 -0.78
C ALA A 6 14.09 2.87 -0.12
N ARG A 7 13.48 3.60 0.82
CA ARG A 7 12.34 3.11 1.62
C ARG A 7 11.00 3.25 0.87
N HIS A 8 11.06 3.71 -0.38
CA HIS A 8 9.96 4.20 -1.20
C HIS A 8 9.49 3.25 -2.32
N SER A 9 9.91 1.97 -2.38
CA SER A 9 9.61 1.19 -3.59
C SER A 9 8.35 0.32 -3.51
N LEU A 10 8.04 -0.31 -2.37
CA LEU A 10 6.88 -1.22 -2.29
C LEU A 10 5.62 -0.55 -1.71
N LEU A 11 5.77 0.31 -0.70
CA LEU A 11 4.63 0.98 -0.05
C LEU A 11 4.10 2.19 -0.87
N MET A 12 4.97 2.81 -1.67
CA MET A 12 4.62 3.98 -2.51
C MET A 12 3.97 3.59 -3.84
N MET A 13 4.16 2.37 -4.36
CA MET A 13 3.39 1.90 -5.52
C MET A 13 1.89 1.82 -5.25
N LEU A 14 1.49 1.75 -3.97
CA LEU A 14 0.07 1.78 -3.56
C LEU A 14 -0.50 3.21 -3.46
N LEU A 15 0.35 4.24 -3.45
CA LEU A 15 -0.06 5.63 -3.30
C LEU A 15 -0.14 6.40 -4.64
N PHE A 16 0.32 5.80 -5.76
CA PHE A 16 0.51 6.51 -7.02
C PHE A 16 -0.64 6.41 -8.07
N ASN A 17 -1.81 5.88 -7.72
CA ASN A 17 -2.93 5.83 -8.69
C ASN A 17 -3.80 7.10 -8.75
N CYS A 18 -3.44 8.20 -8.09
CA CYS A 18 -4.18 9.47 -8.16
C CYS A 18 -3.30 10.73 -8.14
N THR A 19 -2.17 10.74 -8.85
CA THR A 19 -1.54 12.03 -9.22
C THR A 19 -2.09 12.47 -10.57
N ALA A 20 -3.32 12.99 -10.58
CA ALA A 20 -3.76 13.84 -11.67
C ALA A 20 -2.93 15.14 -11.62
N LEU A 21 -2.38 15.50 -12.78
CA LEU A 21 -1.46 16.61 -13.01
C LEU A 21 -2.01 17.94 -12.47
N ALA A 22 -1.40 18.48 -11.42
CA ALA A 22 -1.54 19.88 -11.04
C ALA A 22 -0.29 20.66 -11.50
N GLN A 23 -0.14 20.86 -12.82
CA GLN A 23 0.75 21.89 -13.35
C GLN A 23 -0.07 23.16 -13.60
N GLY A 24 0.00 24.08 -12.65
CA GLY A 24 -0.61 25.41 -12.76
C GLY A 24 -0.75 26.02 -11.37
N SER A 25 -0.07 27.14 -11.12
CA SER A 25 -0.27 27.91 -9.89
C SER A 25 -1.75 28.32 -9.78
N PRO A 26 -2.43 28.07 -8.65
CA PRO A 26 -3.81 28.49 -8.49
C PRO A 26 -3.91 30.03 -8.58
N PRO A 27 -4.90 30.58 -9.31
CA PRO A 27 -5.14 32.02 -9.35
C PRO A 27 -5.49 32.55 -7.93
N PRO A 28 -5.17 33.83 -7.63
CA PRO A 28 -5.36 34.39 -6.29
C PRO A 28 -6.85 34.39 -5.90
N GLY A 29 -7.19 33.79 -4.75
CA GLY A 29 -8.55 33.70 -4.21
C GLY A 29 -9.18 32.30 -4.17
N TYR A 30 -8.45 31.25 -4.55
CA TYR A 30 -8.94 29.87 -4.66
C TYR A 30 -8.18 28.93 -3.69
N THR A 31 -8.45 28.96 -2.38
CA THR A 31 -7.57 28.24 -1.42
C THR A 31 -8.20 27.20 -0.49
N ASP A 32 -9.52 27.14 -0.26
CA ASP A 32 -10.04 26.17 0.74
C ASP A 32 -10.82 24.97 0.16
N ASN A 33 -11.37 25.06 -1.05
CA ASN A 33 -12.33 24.06 -1.56
C ASN A 33 -11.69 22.92 -2.38
N VAL A 34 -10.56 23.17 -3.07
CA VAL A 34 -9.98 22.19 -4.00
C VAL A 34 -9.41 20.98 -3.27
N ASP A 35 -8.72 21.20 -2.15
CA ASP A 35 -8.15 20.12 -1.35
C ASP A 35 -9.21 19.23 -0.71
N GLU A 36 -10.27 19.86 -0.20
CA GLU A 36 -11.39 19.15 0.37
C GLU A 36 -12.16 18.36 -0.70
N GLN A 37 -12.36 18.93 -1.90
CA GLN A 37 -12.96 18.22 -3.03
C GLN A 37 -12.11 17.04 -3.50
N MET A 38 -10.80 17.22 -3.63
CA MET A 38 -9.88 16.12 -3.97
C MET A 38 -9.89 15.05 -2.88
N ALA A 39 -9.91 15.44 -1.60
CA ALA A 39 -10.01 14.48 -0.50
C ALA A 39 -11.34 13.73 -0.52
N LYS A 40 -12.47 14.40 -0.77
CA LYS A 40 -13.79 13.75 -0.90
C LYS A 40 -13.80 12.74 -2.04
N MET A 41 -13.22 13.08 -3.19
CA MET A 41 -13.11 12.17 -4.33
C MET A 41 -12.26 10.93 -3.98
N GLN A 42 -11.10 11.14 -3.35
CA GLN A 42 -10.24 10.03 -2.90
C GLN A 42 -10.96 9.13 -1.88
N VAL A 43 -11.72 9.72 -0.97
CA VAL A 43 -12.52 8.97 0.01
C VAL A 43 -13.63 8.18 -0.68
N GLN A 44 -14.34 8.75 -1.65
CA GLN A 44 -15.37 8.02 -2.38
C GLN A 44 -14.77 6.84 -3.16
N VAL A 45 -13.64 7.04 -3.84
CA VAL A 45 -12.97 5.97 -4.61
C VAL A 45 -12.47 4.86 -3.69
N ARG A 46 -11.87 5.20 -2.54
CA ARG A 46 -11.28 4.20 -1.65
C ARG A 46 -12.29 3.58 -0.70
N TYR A 47 -13.15 4.36 -0.07
CA TYR A 47 -14.03 3.94 1.03
C TYR A 47 -15.52 3.99 0.71
N GLY A 48 -15.94 4.39 -0.50
CA GLY A 48 -17.36 4.47 -0.87
C GLY A 48 -18.11 3.17 -0.62
N GLY A 49 -17.57 2.04 -1.10
CA GLY A 49 -18.16 0.73 -0.87
C GLY A 49 -18.18 0.30 0.60
N PHE A 50 -17.18 0.69 1.39
CA PHE A 50 -17.18 0.47 2.84
C PHE A 50 -18.30 1.27 3.52
N LEU A 51 -18.40 2.56 3.21
CA LEU A 51 -19.41 3.47 3.78
C LEU A 51 -20.84 3.04 3.42
N GLU A 52 -21.05 2.49 2.23
CA GLU A 52 -22.33 1.94 1.77
C GLU A 52 -22.69 0.64 2.51
N LYS A 53 -21.70 -0.21 2.82
CA LYS A 53 -21.90 -1.48 3.53
C LYS A 53 -22.27 -1.27 5.01
N LEU A 54 -21.81 -0.19 5.63
CA LEU A 54 -22.14 0.14 7.02
C LEU A 54 -23.66 0.31 7.19
N SER A 55 -24.25 -0.51 8.07
CA SER A 55 -25.68 -0.46 8.43
C SER A 55 -25.98 0.68 9.41
N VAL A 56 -25.69 1.92 9.00
CA VAL A 56 -25.83 3.14 9.82
C VAL A 56 -26.75 4.17 9.14
N SER A 57 -27.33 5.09 9.93
CA SER A 57 -28.10 6.22 9.39
C SER A 57 -27.25 7.10 8.47
N ASP A 58 -27.87 7.79 7.51
CA ASP A 58 -27.16 8.69 6.59
C ASP A 58 -26.36 9.78 7.31
N SER A 59 -26.92 10.37 8.38
CA SER A 59 -26.21 11.37 9.19
C SER A 59 -24.91 10.83 9.77
N ARG A 60 -24.94 9.59 10.31
CA ARG A 60 -23.76 8.91 10.85
C ARG A 60 -22.78 8.49 9.76
N ARG A 61 -23.27 8.03 8.61
CA ARG A 61 -22.44 7.76 7.42
C ARG A 61 -21.69 9.02 6.97
N THR A 62 -22.37 10.16 6.90
CA THR A 62 -21.75 11.46 6.57
C THR A 62 -20.71 11.87 7.61
N GLN A 63 -20.97 11.64 8.90
CA GLN A 63 -20.00 11.93 9.96
C GLN A 63 -18.72 11.09 9.81
N ILE A 64 -18.86 9.79 9.55
CA ILE A 64 -17.73 8.88 9.32
C ILE A 64 -16.96 9.31 8.08
N ALA A 65 -17.65 9.55 6.96
CA ALA A 65 -17.05 10.01 5.72
C ALA A 65 -16.28 11.32 5.91
N SER A 66 -16.85 12.29 6.62
CA SER A 66 -16.21 13.58 6.92
C SER A 66 -14.93 13.42 7.73
N LEU A 67 -14.90 12.51 8.72
CA LEU A 67 -13.70 12.21 9.49
C LEU A 67 -12.60 11.61 8.62
N ILE A 68 -12.94 10.66 7.74
CA ILE A 68 -11.98 10.09 6.78
C ILE A 68 -11.49 11.20 5.83
N THR A 69 -12.38 12.05 5.31
CA THR A 69 -12.00 13.19 4.46
C THR A 69 -11.03 14.13 5.17
N GLY A 70 -11.26 14.45 6.45
CA GLY A 70 -10.35 15.30 7.24
C GLY A 70 -8.94 14.71 7.36
N VAL A 71 -8.80 13.38 7.46
CA VAL A 71 -7.50 12.70 7.41
C VAL A 71 -6.85 12.82 6.04
N PHE A 72 -7.61 12.72 4.96
CA PHE A 72 -7.09 12.88 3.59
C PHE A 72 -6.67 14.31 3.29
N VAL A 73 -7.38 15.32 3.81
CA VAL A 73 -6.94 16.72 3.72
C VAL A 73 -5.60 16.92 4.42
N GLN A 74 -5.42 16.36 5.63
CA GLN A 74 -4.13 16.40 6.34
C GLN A 74 -3.01 15.75 5.53
N ARG A 75 -3.28 14.61 4.90
CA ARG A 75 -2.30 13.90 4.04
C ARG A 75 -1.93 14.74 2.81
N ASN A 76 -2.91 15.35 2.15
CA ASN A 76 -2.67 16.21 1.00
C ASN A 76 -1.82 17.43 1.37
N ALA A 77 -2.10 18.07 2.52
CA ALA A 77 -1.31 19.17 3.04
C ALA A 77 0.14 18.77 3.34
N ALA A 78 0.33 17.66 4.07
CA ALA A 78 1.66 17.12 4.39
C ALA A 78 2.46 16.78 3.14
N SER A 79 1.81 16.17 2.14
CA SER A 79 2.44 15.87 0.85
C SER A 79 2.96 17.13 0.16
N ARG A 80 2.19 18.22 0.15
CA ARG A 80 2.63 19.49 -0.44
C ARG A 80 3.79 20.11 0.30
N ASP A 81 3.77 20.09 1.62
CA ASP A 81 4.85 20.65 2.43
C ASP A 81 6.17 19.90 2.20
N ILE A 82 6.11 18.58 2.01
CA ILE A 82 7.29 17.79 1.63
C ILE A 82 7.74 18.13 0.21
N SER A 83 6.83 18.18 -0.77
CA SER A 83 7.18 18.55 -2.15
C SER A 83 7.77 19.95 -2.25
N ALA A 84 7.41 20.85 -1.34
CA ALA A 84 7.95 22.20 -1.25
C ALA A 84 9.19 22.31 -0.32
N GLY A 85 9.69 21.21 0.24
CA GLY A 85 10.86 21.19 1.12
C GLY A 85 10.65 21.82 2.51
N ARG A 86 9.39 22.00 2.93
CA ARG A 86 9.01 22.60 4.23
C ARG A 86 8.86 21.58 5.35
N ALA A 87 8.76 20.29 5.03
CA ALA A 87 8.62 19.21 6.00
C ALA A 87 9.47 17.99 5.62
N THR A 88 9.78 17.13 6.60
CA THR A 88 10.52 15.87 6.39
C THR A 88 9.55 14.69 6.29
N ALA A 89 9.98 13.64 5.57
CA ALA A 89 9.16 12.45 5.30
C ALA A 89 8.76 11.65 6.57
N VAL A 90 9.49 11.82 7.67
CA VAL A 90 9.31 11.04 8.91
C VAL A 90 7.94 11.27 9.55
N THR A 91 7.41 12.50 9.51
CA THR A 91 6.08 12.83 10.05
C THR A 91 4.94 12.31 9.15
N MET A 92 5.22 12.05 7.87
CA MET A 92 4.21 11.64 6.90
C MET A 92 3.90 10.14 6.98
N GLU A 93 4.87 9.31 7.37
CA GLU A 93 4.69 7.86 7.48
C GLU A 93 3.62 7.49 8.52
N GLU A 94 3.64 8.14 9.67
CA GLU A 94 2.63 7.92 10.71
C GLU A 94 1.24 8.37 10.23
N MET A 95 1.10 9.57 9.67
CA MET A 95 -0.18 10.11 9.20
C MET A 95 -0.78 9.34 8.01
N THR A 96 0.07 8.79 7.15
CA THR A 96 -0.37 8.02 5.97
C THR A 96 -0.71 6.57 6.32
N SER A 97 -0.32 6.09 7.50
CA SER A 97 -0.64 4.74 7.96
C SER A 97 -2.14 4.50 8.12
N THR A 98 -2.58 3.26 7.84
CA THR A 98 -3.93 2.80 8.18
C THR A 98 -4.18 2.86 9.69
N LYS A 99 -3.14 2.64 10.51
CA LYS A 99 -3.20 2.75 11.98
C LYS A 99 -3.65 4.14 12.42
N TYR A 100 -3.12 5.21 11.82
CA TYR A 100 -3.52 6.58 12.15
C TYR A 100 -4.99 6.83 11.84
N LEU A 101 -5.47 6.40 10.67
CA LEU A 101 -6.89 6.51 10.33
C LEU A 101 -7.77 5.71 11.28
N ARG A 102 -7.39 4.46 11.58
CA ARG A 102 -8.09 3.61 12.54
C ARG A 102 -8.23 4.28 13.90
N GLN A 103 -7.15 4.88 14.42
CA GLN A 103 -7.18 5.59 15.71
C GLN A 103 -8.14 6.78 15.71
N ARG A 104 -8.25 7.50 14.59
CA ARG A 104 -9.26 8.58 14.45
C ARG A 104 -10.68 8.02 14.42
N LEU A 105 -10.87 6.85 13.81
CA LEU A 105 -12.19 6.23 13.67
C LEU A 105 -12.73 5.63 14.97
N ILE A 106 -11.89 5.22 15.92
CA ILE A 106 -12.34 4.66 17.22
C ILE A 106 -13.25 5.63 17.99
N GLY A 107 -13.13 6.95 17.77
CA GLY A 107 -13.99 7.95 18.40
C GLY A 107 -15.41 8.04 17.83
N VAL A 108 -15.70 7.39 16.70
CA VAL A 108 -16.99 7.50 15.97
C VAL A 108 -17.58 6.12 15.66
N LEU A 109 -16.72 5.13 15.43
CA LEU A 109 -17.09 3.75 15.17
C LEU A 109 -17.17 2.95 16.47
N ASN A 110 -18.17 2.08 16.57
CA ASN A 110 -18.25 1.07 17.62
C ASN A 110 -17.31 -0.12 17.32
N SER A 111 -17.24 -1.09 18.22
CA SER A 111 -16.32 -2.23 18.09
C SER A 111 -16.60 -3.11 16.85
N GLU A 112 -17.86 -3.28 16.47
CA GLU A 112 -18.26 -4.06 15.29
C GLU A 112 -17.86 -3.32 14.00
N GLU A 113 -18.19 -2.03 13.91
CA GLU A 113 -17.84 -1.17 12.78
C GLU A 113 -16.31 -1.03 12.61
N ILE A 114 -15.54 -1.02 13.71
CA ILE A 114 -14.08 -1.07 13.67
C ILE A 114 -13.57 -2.41 13.12
N SER A 115 -14.21 -3.54 13.50
CA SER A 115 -13.86 -4.84 12.95
C SER A 115 -14.14 -4.91 11.45
N GLU A 116 -15.27 -4.36 11.00
CA GLU A 116 -15.59 -4.26 9.57
C GLU A 116 -14.59 -3.38 8.82
N PHE A 117 -14.13 -2.28 9.42
CA PHE A 117 -13.07 -1.44 8.87
C PHE A 117 -11.74 -2.19 8.74
N ASP A 118 -11.35 -2.93 9.79
CA ASP A 118 -10.10 -3.71 9.81
C ASP A 118 -10.12 -4.81 8.73
N GLU A 119 -11.24 -5.50 8.56
CA GLU A 119 -11.43 -6.50 7.50
C GLU A 119 -11.41 -5.86 6.11
N PHE A 120 -12.07 -4.72 5.95
CA PHE A 120 -12.08 -3.95 4.70
C PHE A 120 -10.67 -3.55 4.27
N GLU A 121 -9.88 -2.97 5.18
CA GLU A 121 -8.51 -2.56 4.89
C GLU A 121 -7.60 -3.75 4.57
N LEU A 122 -7.77 -4.87 5.28
CA LEU A 122 -7.01 -6.09 5.00
C LEU A 122 -7.32 -6.64 3.61
N ASN A 123 -8.59 -6.72 3.23
CA ASN A 123 -9.01 -7.19 1.92
C ASN A 123 -8.50 -6.26 0.81
N TYR A 124 -8.58 -4.94 1.01
CA TYR A 124 -8.05 -3.97 0.07
C TYR A 124 -6.53 -4.14 -0.14
N GLN A 125 -5.76 -4.29 0.94
CA GLN A 125 -4.31 -4.52 0.88
C GLN A 125 -3.98 -5.81 0.12
N GLN A 126 -4.72 -6.89 0.35
CA GLN A 126 -4.55 -8.15 -0.36
C GLN A 126 -4.82 -8.00 -1.87
N VAL A 127 -5.92 -7.35 -2.24
CA VAL A 127 -6.27 -7.10 -3.65
C VAL A 127 -5.18 -6.27 -4.33
N GLN A 128 -4.71 -5.20 -3.69
CA GLN A 128 -3.69 -4.34 -4.28
C GLN A 128 -2.33 -5.06 -4.42
N LEU A 129 -1.91 -5.82 -3.40
CA LEU A 129 -0.69 -6.61 -3.47
C LEU A 129 -0.76 -7.63 -4.61
N ARG A 130 -1.89 -8.33 -4.73
CA ARG A 130 -2.12 -9.31 -5.80
C ARG A 130 -2.08 -8.64 -7.17
N ASN A 131 -2.73 -7.50 -7.33
CA ASN A 131 -2.73 -6.74 -8.59
C ASN A 131 -1.31 -6.26 -8.95
N ASN A 132 -0.54 -5.81 -7.96
CA ASN A 132 0.84 -5.41 -8.17
C ASN A 132 1.70 -6.59 -8.66
N PHE A 133 1.61 -7.76 -8.02
CA PHE A 133 2.32 -8.95 -8.49
C PHE A 133 1.87 -9.37 -9.88
N ASN A 134 0.56 -9.35 -10.17
CA ASN A 134 0.05 -9.72 -11.49
C ASN A 134 0.57 -8.79 -12.59
N SER A 135 0.60 -7.48 -12.34
CA SER A 135 1.16 -6.50 -13.27
C SER A 135 2.65 -6.71 -13.49
N GLN A 136 3.43 -6.94 -12.43
CA GLN A 136 4.87 -7.20 -12.57
C GLN A 136 5.14 -8.51 -13.31
N LEU A 137 4.41 -9.57 -12.99
CA LEU A 137 4.52 -10.87 -13.64
C LEU A 137 4.20 -10.76 -15.14
N SER A 138 3.16 -10.02 -15.50
CA SER A 138 2.83 -9.73 -16.91
C SER A 138 3.97 -9.07 -17.69
N LEU A 139 4.77 -8.23 -17.01
CA LEU A 139 5.89 -7.52 -17.62
C LEU A 139 7.18 -8.35 -17.70
N THR A 140 7.40 -9.26 -16.74
CA THR A 140 8.68 -10.00 -16.62
C THR A 140 8.63 -11.43 -17.14
N ALA A 141 7.43 -12.02 -17.16
CA ALA A 141 7.19 -13.41 -17.51
C ALA A 141 5.93 -13.52 -18.39
N PRO A 142 5.91 -12.84 -19.57
CA PRO A 142 4.72 -12.80 -20.42
C PRO A 142 4.31 -14.18 -20.95
N ASP A 143 5.27 -15.09 -21.08
CA ASP A 143 5.07 -16.46 -21.59
C ASP A 143 4.61 -17.45 -20.51
N LEU A 144 4.37 -16.97 -19.27
CA LEU A 144 3.77 -17.78 -18.24
C LEU A 144 2.29 -18.00 -18.54
N SER A 145 1.89 -19.27 -18.64
CA SER A 145 0.50 -19.65 -18.87
C SER A 145 -0.42 -19.12 -17.76
N GLU A 146 -1.69 -18.88 -18.09
CA GLU A 146 -2.65 -18.32 -17.13
C GLU A 146 -2.83 -19.21 -15.89
N ALA A 147 -2.85 -20.53 -16.07
CA ALA A 147 -2.94 -21.48 -14.96
C ALA A 147 -1.73 -21.36 -14.01
N ASN A 148 -0.51 -21.29 -14.56
CA ASN A 148 0.71 -21.18 -13.76
C ASN A 148 0.87 -19.79 -13.14
N ARG A 149 0.39 -18.75 -13.82
CA ARG A 149 0.28 -17.40 -13.26
C ARG A 149 -0.59 -17.39 -12.00
N GLU A 150 -1.73 -18.06 -12.02
CA GLU A 150 -2.59 -18.16 -10.83
C GLU A 150 -1.90 -18.89 -9.68
N VAL A 151 -1.20 -20.00 -9.97
CA VAL A 151 -0.40 -20.76 -8.99
C VAL A 151 0.66 -19.85 -8.35
N VAL A 152 1.43 -19.14 -9.17
CA VAL A 152 2.48 -18.21 -8.70
C VAL A 152 1.88 -17.11 -7.82
N LEU A 153 0.80 -16.47 -8.26
CA LEU A 153 0.15 -15.39 -7.51
C LEU A 153 -0.42 -15.90 -6.19
N THR A 154 -1.10 -17.05 -6.18
CA THR A 154 -1.68 -17.64 -4.97
C THR A 154 -0.60 -17.95 -3.93
N ILE A 155 0.49 -18.59 -4.34
CA ILE A 155 1.57 -18.96 -3.42
C ILE A 155 2.34 -17.72 -2.95
N LEU A 156 2.58 -16.73 -3.82
CA LEU A 156 3.18 -15.47 -3.39
C LEU A 156 2.29 -14.74 -2.38
N MET A 157 0.98 -14.68 -2.61
CA MET A 157 0.05 -14.07 -1.65
C MET A 157 0.04 -14.81 -0.30
N LYS A 158 0.11 -16.14 -0.32
CA LYS A 158 0.21 -16.97 0.89
C LYS A 158 1.44 -16.63 1.74
N HIS A 159 2.62 -16.48 1.13
CA HIS A 159 3.87 -16.25 1.87
C HIS A 159 4.17 -14.76 2.12
N MET A 160 4.01 -13.93 1.08
CA MET A 160 4.34 -12.51 1.12
C MET A 160 3.19 -11.66 1.68
N GLY A 161 1.94 -12.07 1.48
CA GLY A 161 0.76 -11.38 2.01
C GLY A 161 0.54 -11.64 3.51
N ALA A 162 0.86 -12.85 4.00
CA ALA A 162 0.74 -13.21 5.42
C ALA A 162 1.65 -12.39 6.35
N GLY A 163 2.69 -11.74 5.80
CA GLY A 163 3.54 -10.82 6.53
C GLY A 163 2.84 -9.49 6.88
N GLN A 164 1.84 -9.05 6.12
CA GLN A 164 1.20 -7.74 6.32
C GLN A 164 0.28 -7.70 7.55
N THR A 165 -0.30 -8.83 7.96
CA THR A 165 -1.17 -8.91 9.15
C THR A 165 -0.41 -8.78 10.47
N LYS A 166 0.89 -9.12 10.52
CA LYS A 166 1.72 -9.08 11.74
C LYS A 166 2.58 -7.82 11.91
N VAL A 167 2.68 -6.95 10.89
CA VAL A 167 3.44 -5.69 10.97
C VAL A 167 2.85 -4.71 11.99
N SER A 168 1.62 -4.94 12.46
CA SER A 168 0.99 -4.09 13.47
C SER A 168 1.51 -4.29 14.91
N SER A 169 2.34 -5.32 15.20
CA SER A 169 2.73 -5.65 16.60
C SER A 169 4.22 -5.82 16.90
N SER A 170 5.11 -5.92 15.91
CA SER A 170 6.54 -6.09 16.17
C SER A 170 7.29 -4.80 15.82
N GLY A 171 7.82 -4.11 16.83
CA GLY A 171 8.73 -2.95 16.67
C GLY A 171 10.09 -3.31 16.08
N GLY A 172 10.14 -4.22 15.11
CA GLY A 172 11.34 -4.55 14.34
C GLY A 172 11.63 -3.45 13.33
N GLY A 173 12.91 -3.14 13.13
CA GLY A 173 13.35 -2.10 12.22
C GLY A 173 13.11 -2.46 10.76
N ALA A 174 13.32 -1.49 9.85
CA ALA A 174 13.20 -1.70 8.40
C ALA A 174 14.13 -2.81 7.85
N VAL A 175 15.23 -3.11 8.55
CA VAL A 175 16.13 -4.23 8.24
C VAL A 175 15.45 -5.58 8.54
N ASP A 176 14.84 -5.73 9.72
CA ASP A 176 14.13 -6.96 10.12
C ASP A 176 12.95 -7.27 9.18
N GLU A 177 12.27 -6.22 8.70
CA GLU A 177 11.21 -6.31 7.71
C GLU A 177 11.73 -6.89 6.38
N SER A 178 12.82 -6.34 5.86
CA SER A 178 13.40 -6.79 4.59
C SER A 178 13.89 -8.24 4.64
N GLN A 179 14.50 -8.65 5.76
CA GLN A 179 14.94 -10.02 5.97
C GLN A 179 13.76 -10.99 6.03
N ARG A 180 12.67 -10.60 6.71
CA ARG A 180 11.44 -11.41 6.75
C ARG A 180 10.84 -11.59 5.35
N GLN A 181 10.78 -10.53 4.55
CA GLN A 181 10.26 -10.59 3.18
C GLN A 181 11.13 -11.47 2.27
N LEU A 182 12.45 -11.42 2.40
CA LEU A 182 13.37 -12.31 1.67
C LEU A 182 13.11 -13.78 2.03
N GLN A 183 12.96 -14.09 3.32
CA GLN A 183 12.66 -15.46 3.76
C GLN A 183 11.30 -15.94 3.23
N ALA A 184 10.28 -15.09 3.25
CA ALA A 184 8.97 -15.38 2.69
C ALA A 184 9.05 -15.67 1.18
N LEU A 185 9.82 -14.87 0.44
CA LEU A 185 10.07 -15.09 -0.99
C LEU A 185 10.77 -16.42 -1.26
N MET A 186 11.77 -16.79 -0.45
CA MET A 186 12.45 -18.07 -0.57
C MET A 186 11.50 -19.25 -0.31
N ASN A 187 10.61 -19.13 0.66
CA ASN A 187 9.59 -20.15 0.94
C ASN A 187 8.59 -20.26 -0.21
N ALA A 188 8.14 -19.13 -0.76
CA ALA A 188 7.27 -19.12 -1.94
C ALA A 188 7.95 -19.80 -3.13
N ARG A 189 9.20 -19.46 -3.42
CA ARG A 189 9.98 -20.07 -4.50
C ARG A 189 10.06 -21.59 -4.36
N ARG A 190 10.36 -22.10 -3.16
CA ARG A 190 10.43 -23.54 -2.89
C ARG A 190 9.10 -24.26 -3.13
N GLU A 191 7.97 -23.59 -2.92
CA GLU A 191 6.64 -24.16 -3.15
C GLU A 191 6.21 -24.03 -4.62
N ILE A 192 6.59 -22.95 -5.30
CA ILE A 192 6.23 -22.67 -6.71
C ILE A 192 6.98 -23.58 -7.69
N ILE A 193 8.31 -23.64 -7.58
CA ILE A 193 9.17 -24.24 -8.60
C ILE A 193 8.82 -25.71 -8.91
N PRO A 194 8.54 -26.59 -7.92
CA PRO A 194 8.18 -27.98 -8.20
C PRO A 194 6.85 -28.17 -8.93
N GLN A 195 6.00 -27.14 -9.02
CA GLN A 195 4.67 -27.23 -9.64
C GLN A 195 4.68 -26.85 -11.13
N LEU A 196 5.83 -26.47 -11.68
CA LEU A 196 5.95 -25.90 -13.01
C LEU A 196 6.75 -26.81 -13.95
N SER A 197 6.45 -26.77 -15.25
CA SER A 197 7.34 -27.32 -16.27
C SER A 197 8.64 -26.52 -16.30
N GLN A 198 9.69 -27.08 -16.93
CA GLN A 198 10.99 -26.41 -17.00
C GLN A 198 10.92 -25.02 -17.66
N GLU A 199 10.13 -24.87 -18.72
CA GLU A 199 9.95 -23.60 -19.43
C GLU A 199 9.22 -22.59 -18.54
N GLN A 200 8.15 -23.02 -17.87
CA GLN A 200 7.33 -22.18 -17.00
C GLN A 200 8.08 -21.79 -15.71
N MET A 201 8.94 -22.69 -15.23
CA MET A 201 9.88 -22.44 -14.15
C MET A 201 10.86 -21.32 -14.53
N GLN A 202 11.45 -21.36 -15.73
CA GLN A 202 12.39 -20.33 -16.19
C GLN A 202 11.72 -18.95 -16.27
N GLU A 203 10.50 -18.87 -16.80
CA GLU A 203 9.73 -17.61 -16.81
C GLU A 203 9.45 -17.10 -15.40
N THR A 204 9.01 -18.00 -14.51
CA THR A 204 8.75 -17.66 -13.11
C THR A 204 10.00 -17.19 -12.38
N GLU A 205 11.16 -17.78 -12.67
CA GLU A 205 12.44 -17.41 -12.07
C GLU A 205 12.89 -16.00 -12.45
N LYS A 206 12.59 -15.52 -13.67
CA LYS A 206 12.83 -14.12 -14.05
C LYS A 206 12.08 -13.17 -13.12
N PHE A 207 10.82 -13.47 -12.85
CA PHE A 207 9.97 -12.67 -11.98
C PHE A 207 10.44 -12.71 -10.51
N LEU A 208 10.65 -13.92 -9.96
CA LEU A 208 11.09 -14.08 -8.56
C LEU A 208 12.46 -13.45 -8.30
N SER A 209 13.39 -13.56 -9.26
CA SER A 209 14.71 -12.91 -9.17
C SER A 209 14.60 -11.39 -9.15
N ARG A 210 13.66 -10.80 -9.90
CA ARG A 210 13.42 -9.35 -9.88
C ARG A 210 12.90 -8.88 -8.52
N ILE A 211 11.97 -9.62 -7.90
CA ILE A 211 11.50 -9.32 -6.53
C ILE A 211 12.69 -9.39 -5.56
N GLN A 212 13.49 -10.46 -5.64
CA GLN A 212 14.65 -10.65 -4.77
C GLN A 212 15.66 -9.50 -4.89
N SER A 213 16.00 -9.08 -6.12
CA SER A 213 16.91 -7.95 -6.35
C SER A 213 16.38 -6.64 -5.76
N GLY A 214 15.08 -6.39 -5.89
CA GLY A 214 14.43 -5.23 -5.28
C GLY A 214 14.54 -5.24 -3.75
N LEU A 215 14.23 -6.38 -3.12
CA LEU A 215 14.33 -6.56 -1.66
C LEU A 215 15.77 -6.40 -1.15
N MET A 216 16.76 -6.98 -1.82
CA MET A 216 18.18 -6.83 -1.45
C MET A 216 18.65 -5.39 -1.56
N THR A 217 18.22 -4.67 -2.59
CA THR A 217 18.55 -3.25 -2.76
C THR A 217 17.96 -2.42 -1.62
N SER A 218 16.70 -2.65 -1.26
CA SER A 218 16.07 -2.00 -0.11
C SER A 218 16.77 -2.34 1.20
N GLN A 219 17.20 -3.59 1.40
CA GLN A 219 17.98 -4.00 2.57
C GLN A 219 19.31 -3.27 2.67
N SER A 220 20.13 -3.29 1.62
CA SER A 220 21.45 -2.63 1.62
C SER A 220 21.37 -1.13 1.87
N MET A 221 20.32 -0.49 1.35
CA MET A 221 20.08 0.94 1.59
C MET A 221 19.61 1.21 3.04
N ASN A 222 18.88 0.28 3.66
CA ASN A 222 18.48 0.40 5.06
C ASN A 222 19.65 0.18 6.02
N GLU A 223 20.57 -0.73 5.69
CA GLU A 223 21.79 -1.01 6.47
C GLU A 223 22.80 0.15 6.43
N THR A 224 22.87 0.91 5.33
CA THR A 224 23.76 2.08 5.19
C THR A 224 23.23 3.36 5.87
N THR A 225 22.01 3.33 6.39
CA THR A 225 21.35 4.47 7.04
C THR A 225 21.30 4.34 8.58
N ASN A 226 21.70 3.18 9.12
CA ASN A 226 21.87 2.94 10.56
C ASN A 226 23.34 3.16 10.97
#